data_AF-A0A3S3QPI3-F1
#
_entry.id   AF-A0A3S3QPI3-F1
#
_cell.length_a   1.000
_cell.length_b   1.000
_cell.length_c   1.000
_cell.angle_alpha   90.00
_cell.angle_beta   90.00
_cell.angle_gamma   90.00
#
_symmetry.space_group_name_H-M   'P 1'
#
loop_
_entity.id
_entity.type
_entity.pdbx_description
1 polymer ?
#
loop_
_entity_poly.entity_id
_entity_poly.type
_entity_poly.pdbx_seq_one_letter_code
_entity_poly.pdbx_strand_id
1 'polypeptide(L)'
;MSQILETLIIEVYEHKQDECKIKGVDDNYLMLSGLISKVESENIFTPSRNLISGLKTVKRLGDLSAHNRRFNARNTDIEQIRTDLRVTSEELLQLSGLK
;
A
#
# COMPACT_ATOMS: atom_id res chain seq x y z
N MET A 1 5.37 -9.33 1.91
CA MET A 1 5.68 -7.92 1.60
C MET A 1 4.43 -7.05 1.54
N SER A 2 3.37 -7.46 0.82
CA SER A 2 2.14 -6.66 0.66
C SER A 2 1.41 -6.33 1.97
N GLN A 3 1.48 -7.20 2.99
CA GLN A 3 0.78 -7.01 4.28
C GLN A 3 1.24 -5.77 5.06
N ILE A 4 2.53 -5.39 5.00
CA ILE A 4 3.02 -4.23 5.77
C ILE A 4 2.44 -2.93 5.21
N LEU A 5 2.41 -2.80 3.87
CA LEU A 5 1.81 -1.64 3.22
C LEU A 5 0.30 -1.58 3.45
N GLU A 6 -0.36 -2.75 3.46
CA GLU A 6 -1.78 -2.86 3.77
C GLU A 6 -2.07 -2.32 5.19
N THR A 7 -1.33 -2.79 6.19
CA THR A 7 -1.44 -2.30 7.58
C THR A 7 -1.15 -0.80 7.69
N LEU A 8 -0.12 -0.29 7.01
CA LEU A 8 0.21 1.14 7.05
C LEU A 8 -0.91 2.00 6.45
N ILE A 9 -1.54 1.56 5.35
CA ILE A 9 -2.69 2.30 4.79
C ILE A 9 -3.86 2.26 5.76
N ILE A 10 -4.13 1.12 6.39
CA ILE A 10 -5.21 1.01 7.40
C ILE A 10 -4.96 1.99 8.55
N GLU A 11 -3.76 2.00 9.12
CA GLU A 11 -3.35 2.93 10.19
C GLU A 11 -3.51 4.41 9.80
N VAL A 12 -3.18 4.79 8.55
CA VAL A 12 -3.42 6.15 8.05
C VAL A 12 -4.90 6.52 8.13
N TYR A 13 -5.80 5.63 7.73
CA TYR A 13 -7.24 5.86 7.75
C TYR A 13 -7.83 5.81 9.17
N GLU A 14 -7.34 4.91 10.03
CA GLU A 14 -7.71 4.84 11.45
C GLU A 14 -7.30 6.12 12.19
N HIS A 15 -6.07 6.60 11.99
CA HIS A 15 -5.59 7.86 12.57
C HIS A 15 -6.42 9.08 12.12
N LYS A 16 -6.99 9.03 10.90
CA LYS A 16 -7.88 10.05 10.36
C LYS A 16 -9.35 9.86 10.72
N GLN A 17 -9.69 8.81 11.49
CA GLN A 17 -11.07 8.43 11.85
C GLN A 17 -11.98 8.19 10.64
N ASP A 18 -11.40 7.73 9.53
CA ASP A 18 -12.07 7.53 8.24
C ASP A 18 -12.08 6.04 7.82
N GLU A 19 -11.87 5.13 8.78
CA GLU A 19 -11.82 3.67 8.59
C GLU A 19 -13.05 3.09 7.88
N CYS A 20 -14.22 3.72 8.04
CA CYS A 20 -15.46 3.31 7.37
C CYS A 20 -15.34 3.33 5.83
N LYS A 21 -14.43 4.13 5.27
CA LYS A 21 -14.22 4.24 3.81
C LYS A 21 -13.41 3.08 3.23
N ILE A 22 -12.65 2.38 4.08
CA ILE A 22 -11.77 1.26 3.69
C ILE A 22 -12.31 -0.08 4.17
N LYS A 23 -13.49 -0.11 4.81
CA LYS A 23 -14.24 -1.32 5.13
C LYS A 23 -15.20 -1.67 4.00
N GLY A 24 -15.28 -2.96 3.68
CA GLY A 24 -16.24 -3.51 2.74
C GLY A 24 -17.62 -3.72 3.38
N VAL A 25 -18.55 -4.26 2.60
CA VAL A 25 -19.93 -4.57 3.03
C VAL A 25 -19.97 -5.59 4.18
N ASP A 26 -18.93 -6.40 4.32
CA ASP A 26 -18.81 -7.47 5.30
C ASP A 26 -18.09 -7.03 6.60
N ASP A 27 -17.95 -5.73 6.84
CA ASP A 27 -17.15 -5.10 7.92
C ASP A 27 -15.63 -5.40 7.87
N ASN A 28 -15.20 -6.25 6.95
CA ASN A 28 -13.81 -6.56 6.69
C ASN A 28 -13.10 -5.45 5.88
N TYR A 29 -11.82 -5.19 6.19
CA TYR A 29 -10.98 -4.26 5.44
C TYR A 29 -10.82 -4.69 3.97
N LEU A 30 -10.80 -3.71 3.06
CA LEU A 30 -10.53 -3.94 1.65
C LEU A 30 -9.11 -4.51 1.46
N MET A 31 -8.95 -5.38 0.47
CA MET A 31 -7.62 -5.82 0.05
C MET A 31 -6.78 -4.65 -0.47
N LEU A 32 -5.45 -4.79 -0.49
CA LEU A 32 -4.51 -3.77 -0.96
C LEU A 32 -4.92 -3.10 -2.29
N SER A 33 -5.48 -3.83 -3.25
CA SER A 33 -6.02 -3.26 -4.50
C SER A 33 -7.08 -2.19 -4.24
N GLY A 34 -8.06 -2.51 -3.40
CA GLY A 34 -9.17 -1.63 -3.04
C GLY A 34 -8.70 -0.45 -2.19
N LEU A 35 -7.75 -0.69 -1.27
CA LEU A 35 -7.12 0.37 -0.50
C LEU A 35 -6.39 1.38 -1.39
N ILE A 36 -5.59 0.91 -2.36
CA ILE A 36 -4.91 1.80 -3.31
C ILE A 36 -5.93 2.59 -4.13
N SER A 37 -7.01 1.95 -4.60
CA SER A 37 -8.07 2.65 -5.31
C SER A 37 -8.72 3.73 -4.46
N LYS A 38 -8.94 3.49 -3.15
CA LYS A 38 -9.45 4.50 -2.21
C LYS A 38 -8.46 5.64 -1.99
N VAL A 39 -7.18 5.35 -1.83
CA VAL A 39 -6.12 6.37 -1.75
C VAL A 39 -6.04 7.22 -3.02
N GLU A 40 -6.31 6.64 -4.18
CA GLU A 40 -6.31 7.34 -5.47
C GLU A 40 -7.58 8.16 -5.72
N SER A 41 -8.74 7.67 -5.28
CA SER A 41 -10.03 8.33 -5.48
C SER A 41 -10.36 9.37 -4.42
N GLU A 42 -9.91 9.16 -3.19
CA GLU A 42 -10.25 9.98 -2.04
C GLU A 42 -9.13 10.99 -1.75
N ASN A 43 -9.48 12.26 -1.58
CA ASN A 43 -8.54 13.33 -1.27
C ASN A 43 -8.46 13.57 0.25
N ILE A 44 -8.40 12.48 1.04
CA ILE A 44 -8.29 12.54 2.52
C ILE A 44 -6.94 13.12 2.94
N PHE A 45 -5.93 12.85 2.12
CA PHE A 45 -4.60 13.44 2.16
C PHE A 45 -4.16 13.72 0.72
N THR A 46 -3.07 14.45 0.55
CA THR A 46 -2.48 14.69 -0.77
C THR A 46 -1.43 13.62 -1.04
N PRO A 47 -1.77 12.45 -1.63
CA PRO A 47 -0.79 11.45 -1.96
C PRO A 47 0.18 11.99 -3.01
N SER A 48 1.48 11.84 -2.78
CA SER A 48 2.46 12.11 -3.82
C SER A 48 2.28 11.12 -4.97
N ARG A 49 2.61 11.54 -6.20
CA ARG A 49 2.57 10.63 -7.36
C ARG A 49 3.48 9.41 -7.16
N ASN A 50 4.57 9.60 -6.43
CA ASN A 50 5.52 8.55 -6.06
C ASN A 50 4.88 7.51 -5.13
N LEU A 51 4.01 7.92 -4.20
CA LEU A 51 3.27 7.02 -3.31
C LEU A 51 2.40 6.05 -4.12
N ILE A 52 1.56 6.59 -5.03
CA ILE A 52 0.64 5.76 -5.81
C ILE A 52 1.41 4.84 -6.77
N SER A 53 2.45 5.36 -7.42
CA SER A 53 3.31 4.55 -8.29
C SER A 53 4.03 3.43 -7.51
N GLY A 54 4.60 3.76 -6.36
CA GLY A 54 5.30 2.81 -5.50
C GLY A 54 4.39 1.70 -4.98
N LEU A 55 3.19 2.05 -4.50
CA LEU A 55 2.17 1.09 -4.09
C LEU A 55 1.80 0.12 -5.21
N LYS A 56 1.57 0.62 -6.43
CA LYS A 56 1.25 -0.21 -7.61
C LYS A 56 2.41 -1.15 -7.96
N THR A 57 3.65 -0.67 -7.92
CA THR A 57 4.86 -1.47 -8.22
C THR A 57 5.06 -2.58 -7.18
N VAL A 58 5.01 -2.26 -5.89
CA VAL A 58 5.21 -3.25 -4.81
C VAL A 58 4.10 -4.29 -4.83
N LYS A 59 2.85 -3.88 -5.03
CA LYS A 59 1.72 -4.79 -5.20
C LYS A 59 1.96 -5.77 -6.34
N ARG A 60 2.36 -5.26 -7.52
CA ARG A 60 2.60 -6.10 -8.69
C ARG A 60 3.66 -7.17 -8.43
N LEU A 61 4.77 -6.82 -7.77
CA LEU A 61 5.81 -7.79 -7.42
C LEU A 61 5.30 -8.79 -6.37
N GLY A 62 4.50 -8.34 -5.41
CA GLY A 62 3.83 -9.18 -4.42
C GLY A 62 2.89 -10.19 -5.05
N ASP A 63 2.02 -9.75 -5.96
CA ASP A 63 1.08 -10.61 -6.71
C ASP A 63 1.84 -11.65 -7.54
N LEU A 64 2.89 -11.24 -8.26
CA LEU A 64 3.72 -12.16 -9.04
C LEU A 64 4.39 -13.21 -8.15
N SER A 65 4.87 -12.82 -6.98
CA SER A 65 5.52 -13.75 -6.05
C SER A 65 4.54 -14.71 -5.39
N ALA A 66 3.29 -14.28 -5.12
CA ALA A 66 2.29 -15.09 -4.45
C ALA A 66 1.51 -16.02 -5.40
N HIS A 67 1.17 -15.54 -6.59
CA HIS A 67 0.29 -16.26 -7.52
C HIS A 67 1.02 -17.04 -8.60
N ASN A 68 2.28 -16.71 -8.88
CA ASN A 68 3.02 -17.36 -9.95
C ASN A 68 4.06 -18.31 -9.37
N ARG A 69 3.69 -19.60 -9.24
CA ARG A 69 4.57 -20.65 -8.69
C ARG A 69 5.91 -20.80 -9.42
N ARG A 70 6.04 -20.27 -10.64
CA ARG A 70 7.27 -20.29 -11.44
C ARG A 70 8.07 -18.99 -11.34
N PHE A 71 7.50 -17.94 -10.76
CA PHE A 71 8.17 -16.68 -10.53
C PHE A 71 8.74 -16.67 -9.12
N ASN A 72 10.06 -16.65 -9.01
CA ASN A 72 10.74 -16.42 -7.76
C ASN A 72 11.40 -15.05 -7.87
N ALA A 73 10.94 -14.09 -7.06
CA ALA A 73 11.51 -12.75 -7.03
C ALA A 73 13.01 -12.87 -6.68
N ARG A 74 13.86 -12.33 -7.55
CA ARG A 74 15.30 -12.31 -7.34
C ARG A 74 15.69 -11.03 -6.62
N ASN A 75 16.91 -11.02 -6.08
CA ASN A 75 17.45 -9.84 -5.42
C ASN A 75 17.42 -8.59 -6.33
N THR A 76 17.63 -8.76 -7.64
CA THR A 76 17.51 -7.68 -8.62
C THR A 76 16.12 -7.06 -8.69
N ASP A 77 15.06 -7.87 -8.57
CA ASP A 77 13.68 -7.38 -8.59
C ASP A 77 13.36 -6.62 -7.30
N ILE A 78 13.90 -7.08 -6.17
CA ILE A 78 13.76 -6.40 -4.86
C ILE A 78 14.54 -5.09 -4.85
N GLU A 79 15.76 -5.06 -5.40
CA GLU A 79 16.59 -3.85 -5.45
C GLU A 79 15.91 -2.76 -6.27
N GLN A 80 15.26 -3.11 -7.39
CA GLN A 80 14.52 -2.17 -8.22
C GLN A 80 13.38 -1.48 -7.47
N ILE A 81 12.69 -2.20 -6.57
CA ILE A 81 11.57 -1.65 -5.82
C ILE A 81 11.97 -1.05 -4.46
N ARG A 82 13.23 -1.21 -4.02
CA ARG A 82 13.68 -0.79 -2.68
C ARG A 82 13.46 0.69 -2.43
N THR A 83 13.81 1.52 -3.41
CA THR A 83 13.66 2.97 -3.30
C THR A 83 12.20 3.38 -3.24
N ASP A 84 11.37 2.84 -4.14
CA ASP A 84 9.93 3.09 -4.15
C ASP A 84 9.26 2.64 -2.85
N LEU A 85 9.61 1.45 -2.35
CA LEU A 85 9.12 0.94 -1.07
C LEU A 85 9.49 1.89 0.06
N ARG A 86 10.74 2.33 0.14
CA ARG A 86 11.20 3.25 1.19
C ARG A 86 10.46 4.57 1.17
N VAL A 87 10.35 5.21 0.01
CA VAL A 87 9.64 6.49 -0.15
C VAL A 87 8.17 6.33 0.23
N THR A 88 7.54 5.26 -0.26
CA THR A 88 6.13 4.97 0.01
C THR A 88 5.87 4.72 1.49
N SER A 89 6.69 3.90 2.15
CA SER A 89 6.54 3.60 3.57
C SER A 89 6.78 4.83 4.45
N GLU A 90 7.79 5.65 4.13
CA GLU A 90 8.08 6.88 4.88
C GLU A 90 6.93 7.90 4.78
N GLU A 91 6.37 8.06 3.59
CA GLU A 91 5.22 8.96 3.39
C GLU A 91 3.98 8.44 4.14
N LEU A 92 3.69 7.13 4.09
CA LEU A 92 2.59 6.55 4.87
C LEU A 92 2.79 6.71 6.39
N LEU A 93 4.01 6.49 6.89
CA LEU A 93 4.34 6.69 8.31
C LEU A 93 4.13 8.14 8.75
N GLN A 94 4.48 9.09 7.89
CA GLN A 94 4.26 10.51 8.17
C GLN A 94 2.76 10.87 8.16
N LEU A 95 1.98 10.25 7.27
CA LEU A 95 0.53 10.44 7.19
C LEU A 95 -0.23 9.79 8.34
N SER A 96 0.27 8.68 8.88
CA SER A 96 -0.34 7.96 10.01
C SER A 96 -0.04 8.58 11.38
N GLY A 97 0.81 9.62 11.44
CA GLY A 97 1.17 10.27 12.71
C GLY A 97 2.07 9.43 13.62
N LEU A 98 2.68 8.35 13.09
CA LEU A 98 3.59 7.48 13.83
C LEU A 98 5.03 8.01 13.90
N LYS A 99 5.29 9.21 13.34
CA LYS A 99 6.62 9.80 13.21
C LYS A 99 6.63 11.29 13.53
#